data_AF-A0A349YJW5-F1
#
_entry.id   AF-A0A349YJW5-F1
#
_cell.length_a   1.000
_cell.length_b   1.000
_cell.length_c   1.000
_cell.angle_alpha   90.00
_cell.angle_beta   90.00
_cell.angle_gamma   90.00
#
_symmetry.space_group_name_H-M   'P 1'
#
loop_
_entity.id
_entity.type
_entity.pdbx_description
1 polymer ?
#
loop_
_entity_poly.entity_id
_entity_poly.type
_entity_poly.pdbx_seq_one_letter_code
_entity_poly.pdbx_strand_id
1 'polypeptide(L)'
;MEEINMGIINAKWGGGNIKQTSSYRLTNDTEKNTWNGKANASHSHTLESIKFNSSSNSATLANIFSVSLSSAKENWLNINTYTNANKTMYLKDGVVIDGIATFNDRTDFENFIHIYGTNGNYSECVRTHCAPSGWNSIVMCGDDNTSQAGTSAKTWGLFTYDGQFSIAKNGTNLNGNAATASLMCDVNNNWYANGSLMITVANLGNYTIQNSITAQMLYCNPPDQNTTAGCFMWQAANNTDRMPDGGWWSLLRCQHPGYPNGFWQELAFNFYNYDVRYRVNNNGTKNTWRKLVFDSAGITYKDPYDLEVERLRFYYNKNIDSSGDLHAANGGSALVINFNTTSMNIANICTITSQTTYSSQRSASANLYIGTDGVFYRATSASKYKLNIQNMDKPDTYCYDLLKLSPKQWVDRNSAETYSKYLSKKYNNEEIADGEENVALNCDLNLNYGLIAEDVEKAGLSDFCEYGIIKEDGTREIEGVQYDRLPILMIPILRDLVTCMNKILPYAKKGIDDEATLKEVEEIEKRFNSFNESDIINTKYDPETSKVIE
;
A
#
# COMPACT_ATOMS: atom_id res chain seq x y z
N MET A 1 54.23 -63.41 -85.55
CA MET A 1 54.13 -64.09 -86.85
C MET A 1 53.16 -65.22 -86.65
N GLU A 2 51.98 -65.30 -87.23
CA GLU A 2 51.21 -64.52 -88.23
C GLU A 2 49.82 -65.17 -88.12
N GLU A 3 48.72 -64.48 -87.79
CA GLU A 3 47.75 -63.90 -88.74
C GLU A 3 47.65 -64.71 -90.05
N ILE A 4 46.53 -65.12 -90.62
CA ILE A 4 45.14 -64.65 -90.65
C ILE A 4 44.48 -65.72 -91.55
N ASN A 5 43.34 -66.29 -91.15
CA ASN A 5 42.02 -65.92 -91.65
C ASN A 5 41.76 -66.27 -93.13
N MET A 6 40.47 -66.19 -93.47
CA MET A 6 39.86 -66.28 -94.80
C MET A 6 39.48 -67.72 -95.15
N GLY A 7 38.19 -68.08 -95.16
CA GLY A 7 37.14 -67.36 -95.87
C GLY A 7 37.39 -67.58 -97.37
N ILE A 8 36.49 -68.12 -98.17
CA ILE A 8 35.11 -67.69 -98.32
C ILE A 8 34.51 -68.57 -99.44
N ILE A 9 33.34 -69.16 -99.15
CA ILE A 9 32.11 -69.10 -99.96
C ILE A 9 31.91 -69.98 -101.23
N ASN A 10 30.65 -70.46 -101.27
CA ASN A 10 29.78 -70.86 -102.39
C ASN A 10 30.04 -72.19 -103.11
N ALA A 11 29.13 -73.15 -102.91
CA ALA A 11 27.93 -73.26 -103.75
C ALA A 11 27.08 -74.48 -103.33
N LYS A 12 25.76 -74.33 -103.47
CA LYS A 12 24.74 -75.31 -103.11
C LYS A 12 24.81 -76.57 -103.99
N TRP A 13 24.99 -77.75 -103.38
CA TRP A 13 24.46 -79.00 -103.93
C TRP A 13 24.38 -80.13 -102.90
N GLY A 14 23.43 -81.04 -103.13
CA GLY A 14 23.55 -82.45 -102.72
C GLY A 14 22.93 -82.81 -101.38
N GLY A 15 21.60 -82.85 -101.31
CA GLY A 15 20.93 -83.73 -100.35
C GLY A 15 21.49 -85.16 -100.48
N GLY A 16 21.91 -85.72 -99.35
CA GLY A 16 22.46 -87.08 -99.33
C GLY A 16 22.98 -87.58 -97.98
N ASN A 17 23.39 -86.73 -97.03
CA ASN A 17 24.10 -87.20 -95.82
C ASN A 17 23.78 -86.47 -94.50
N ILE A 18 22.52 -86.10 -94.23
CA ILE A 18 22.12 -85.76 -92.84
C ILE A 18 21.57 -87.03 -92.19
N LYS A 19 22.45 -87.76 -91.49
CA LYS A 19 22.03 -88.81 -90.55
C LYS A 19 21.57 -88.12 -89.27
N GLN A 20 20.32 -88.37 -88.85
CA GLN A 20 19.89 -88.03 -87.51
C GLN A 20 20.86 -88.70 -86.51
N THR A 21 21.36 -87.91 -85.56
CA THR A 21 22.10 -88.42 -84.40
C THR A 21 21.24 -88.23 -83.16
N SER A 22 21.65 -88.79 -82.02
CA SER A 22 21.01 -88.52 -80.72
C SER A 22 20.95 -87.02 -80.37
N SER A 23 21.75 -86.18 -81.05
CA SER A 23 21.88 -84.76 -80.76
C SER A 23 21.27 -83.83 -81.83
N TYR A 24 20.88 -84.35 -83.01
CA TYR A 24 20.29 -83.53 -84.08
C TYR A 24 19.18 -84.31 -84.80
N ARG A 25 17.92 -83.98 -84.48
CA ARG A 25 16.72 -84.54 -85.13
C ARG A 25 16.08 -83.48 -86.02
N LEU A 26 15.86 -83.83 -87.29
CA LEU A 26 14.96 -83.08 -88.16
C LEU A 26 13.52 -83.51 -87.84
N THR A 27 12.67 -82.57 -87.45
CA THR A 27 11.25 -82.81 -87.16
C THR A 27 10.40 -82.55 -88.40
N ASN A 28 9.36 -83.36 -88.60
CA ASN A 28 8.37 -83.13 -89.67
C ASN A 28 7.20 -82.26 -89.17
N ASP A 29 6.36 -81.76 -90.09
CA ASP A 29 5.23 -80.88 -89.74
C ASP A 29 4.19 -81.56 -88.81
N THR A 30 4.08 -82.89 -88.86
CA THR A 30 3.23 -83.67 -87.94
C THR A 30 3.80 -83.65 -86.50
N GLU A 31 5.12 -83.72 -86.33
CA GLU A 31 5.80 -83.61 -85.04
C GLU A 31 5.79 -82.17 -84.50
N LYS A 32 5.75 -81.18 -85.39
CA LYS A 32 5.64 -79.75 -85.06
C LYS A 32 4.30 -79.43 -84.39
N ASN A 33 3.21 -80.04 -84.84
CA ASN A 33 1.89 -79.89 -84.20
C ASN A 33 1.83 -80.53 -82.80
N THR A 34 2.58 -81.61 -82.56
CA THR A 34 2.69 -82.25 -81.24
C THR A 34 3.61 -81.45 -80.29
N TRP A 35 4.63 -80.76 -80.81
CA TRP A 35 5.48 -79.85 -80.01
C TRP A 35 4.77 -78.54 -79.65
N ASN A 36 4.02 -77.95 -80.57
CA ASN A 36 3.17 -76.79 -80.26
C ASN A 36 2.02 -77.16 -79.30
N GLY A 37 1.54 -78.40 -79.32
CA GLY A 37 0.60 -78.93 -78.34
C GLY A 37 1.17 -79.11 -76.92
N LYS A 38 2.49 -79.32 -76.77
CA LYS A 38 3.15 -79.39 -75.45
C LYS A 38 3.37 -78.02 -74.80
N ALA A 39 3.42 -76.94 -75.59
CA ALA A 39 3.40 -75.56 -75.08
C ALA A 39 1.99 -75.08 -74.67
N ASN A 40 0.94 -75.84 -75.04
CA ASN A 40 -0.45 -75.54 -74.71
C ASN A 40 -1.02 -76.44 -73.58
N ALA A 41 -0.19 -77.30 -72.99
CA ALA A 41 -0.53 -78.01 -71.77
C ALA A 41 0.04 -77.23 -70.58
N SER A 42 -0.85 -76.64 -69.79
CA SER A 42 -0.51 -75.93 -68.55
C SER A 42 0.42 -76.78 -67.70
N HIS A 43 1.65 -76.31 -67.51
CA HIS A 43 2.56 -76.87 -66.52
C HIS A 43 2.85 -75.79 -65.48
N SER A 44 2.75 -76.18 -64.22
CA SER A 44 2.92 -75.30 -63.07
C SER A 44 4.34 -75.45 -62.56
N HIS A 45 5.09 -74.35 -62.50
CA HIS A 45 6.33 -74.29 -61.73
C HIS A 45 5.98 -74.06 -60.26
N THR A 46 6.43 -74.94 -59.37
CA THR A 46 6.39 -74.66 -57.93
C THR A 46 7.51 -73.68 -57.59
N LEU A 47 7.27 -72.79 -56.61
CA LEU A 47 8.19 -71.72 -56.19
C LEU A 47 9.61 -72.22 -55.88
N GLU A 48 9.78 -73.47 -55.45
CA GLU A 48 11.09 -74.07 -55.18
C GLU A 48 11.95 -74.37 -56.42
N SER A 49 11.34 -74.43 -57.61
CA SER A 49 12.05 -74.68 -58.87
C SER A 49 12.80 -73.45 -59.42
N ILE A 50 12.55 -72.27 -58.84
CA ILE A 50 13.22 -71.02 -59.21
C ILE A 50 14.35 -70.75 -58.22
N LYS A 51 15.53 -71.33 -58.45
CA LYS A 51 16.73 -71.02 -57.67
C LYS A 51 17.46 -69.83 -58.26
N PHE A 52 17.29 -68.65 -57.65
CA PHE A 52 18.17 -67.50 -57.90
C PHE A 52 19.49 -67.71 -57.16
N ASN A 53 20.57 -67.87 -57.92
CA ASN A 53 21.93 -67.98 -57.39
C ASN A 53 22.54 -66.58 -57.41
N SER A 54 22.79 -65.97 -56.25
CA SER A 54 23.39 -64.62 -56.19
C SER A 54 24.44 -64.52 -55.09
N SER A 55 25.59 -65.15 -55.31
CA SER A 55 26.86 -64.53 -54.94
C SER A 55 27.20 -63.49 -56.03
N SER A 56 27.65 -62.30 -55.62
CA SER A 56 28.11 -61.14 -56.42
C SER A 56 27.08 -60.13 -56.96
N ASN A 57 27.01 -59.02 -56.22
CA ASN A 57 26.97 -57.60 -56.63
C ASN A 57 25.91 -57.07 -57.62
N SER A 58 25.00 -56.26 -57.04
CA SER A 58 24.62 -54.91 -57.50
C SER A 58 24.40 -54.70 -58.99
N ALA A 59 23.24 -55.13 -59.49
CA ALA A 59 22.56 -54.49 -60.61
C ALA A 59 21.18 -54.03 -60.14
N THR A 60 20.93 -52.72 -60.21
CA THR A 60 19.70 -52.03 -59.80
C THR A 60 18.51 -52.47 -60.66
N LEU A 61 17.45 -52.96 -60.01
CA LEU A 61 16.17 -53.38 -60.61
C LEU A 61 15.30 -52.23 -61.19
N ALA A 62 15.86 -51.04 -61.40
CA ALA A 62 15.11 -49.86 -61.79
C ALA A 62 14.74 -49.76 -63.28
N ASN A 63 15.16 -50.72 -64.14
CA ASN A 63 15.07 -50.58 -65.60
C ASN A 63 14.05 -51.51 -66.31
N ILE A 64 13.09 -52.14 -65.61
CA ILE A 64 12.10 -53.03 -66.25
C ILE A 64 10.65 -52.72 -65.86
N PHE A 65 10.25 -51.44 -65.78
CA PHE A 65 8.82 -51.08 -65.78
C PHE A 65 8.59 -49.73 -66.47
N SER A 66 8.59 -49.74 -67.80
CA SER A 66 7.93 -48.72 -68.62
C SER A 66 6.69 -49.34 -69.26
N VAL A 67 5.54 -49.25 -68.58
CA VAL A 67 4.23 -49.53 -69.21
C VAL A 67 3.52 -48.20 -69.45
N SER A 68 3.31 -47.94 -70.74
CA SER A 68 2.50 -46.85 -71.29
C SER A 68 1.07 -46.91 -70.75
N LEU A 69 0.61 -45.86 -70.07
CA LEU A 69 -0.81 -45.65 -69.79
C LEU A 69 -1.45 -44.93 -70.98
N SER A 70 -2.18 -45.67 -71.81
CA SER A 70 -3.15 -45.10 -72.74
C SER A 70 -4.55 -45.26 -72.18
N SER A 71 -5.21 -44.12 -72.00
CA SER A 71 -6.66 -43.87 -71.91
C SER A 71 -7.59 -44.91 -71.25
N ALA A 72 -8.31 -44.39 -70.25
CA ALA A 72 -9.67 -44.72 -69.83
C ALA A 72 -9.84 -45.66 -68.61
N LYS A 73 -10.46 -45.04 -67.59
CA LYS A 73 -11.30 -45.56 -66.51
C LYS A 73 -10.64 -46.52 -65.52
N GLU A 74 -10.77 -46.11 -64.26
CA GLU A 74 -10.37 -46.80 -63.04
C GLU A 74 -10.53 -48.32 -63.13
N ASN A 75 -9.40 -49.02 -63.15
CA ASN A 75 -9.33 -50.43 -62.83
C ASN A 75 -8.31 -50.57 -61.72
N TRP A 76 -8.81 -50.88 -60.52
CA TRP A 76 -8.00 -51.16 -59.35
C TRP A 76 -7.22 -52.46 -59.62
N LEU A 77 -5.90 -52.40 -59.44
CA LEU A 77 -5.00 -53.54 -59.59
C LEU A 77 -5.25 -54.50 -58.42
N ASN A 78 -6.01 -55.57 -58.66
CA ASN A 78 -6.36 -56.55 -57.64
C ASN A 78 -5.23 -57.61 -57.53
N ILE A 79 -4.34 -57.47 -56.55
CA ILE A 79 -3.23 -58.41 -56.29
C ILE A 79 -3.61 -59.32 -55.11
N ASN A 80 -4.43 -60.35 -55.37
CA ASN A 80 -4.85 -61.35 -54.40
C ASN A 80 -3.96 -62.61 -54.44
N THR A 81 -2.64 -62.50 -54.26
CA THR A 81 -1.77 -63.64 -53.90
C THR A 81 -0.33 -63.20 -53.63
N TYR A 82 0.01 -62.81 -52.39
CA TYR A 82 1.40 -62.86 -51.91
C TYR A 82 1.44 -63.05 -50.39
N THR A 83 1.89 -64.23 -49.99
CA THR A 83 2.15 -64.65 -48.60
C THR A 83 3.51 -64.16 -48.09
N ASN A 84 3.49 -63.41 -46.99
CA ASN A 84 4.44 -63.34 -45.86
C ASN A 84 5.98 -63.48 -46.08
N ALA A 85 6.58 -62.75 -47.01
CA ALA A 85 8.03 -62.50 -46.93
C ALA A 85 8.41 -61.10 -47.43
N ASN A 86 8.78 -60.23 -46.48
CA ASN A 86 9.56 -58.98 -46.56
C ASN A 86 9.16 -57.94 -47.65
N LYS A 87 8.45 -56.87 -47.26
CA LYS A 87 8.03 -55.76 -48.15
C LYS A 87 8.53 -54.37 -47.69
N THR A 88 9.84 -54.21 -47.58
CA THR A 88 10.46 -52.89 -47.31
C THR A 88 10.56 -52.06 -48.60
N MET A 89 9.90 -50.92 -48.67
CA MET A 89 10.06 -49.94 -49.76
C MET A 89 11.07 -48.87 -49.30
N TYR A 90 12.24 -48.81 -49.94
CA TYR A 90 13.27 -47.81 -49.66
C TYR A 90 13.03 -46.56 -50.51
N LEU A 91 12.74 -45.43 -49.87
CA LEU A 91 12.85 -44.14 -50.53
C LEU A 91 14.29 -43.62 -50.35
N LYS A 92 14.77 -42.88 -51.36
CA LYS A 92 16.12 -42.28 -51.37
C LYS A 92 16.31 -41.45 -50.08
N ASP A 93 17.47 -41.59 -49.46
CA ASP A 93 17.90 -40.94 -48.20
C ASP A 93 17.43 -41.60 -46.88
N GLY A 94 17.16 -42.91 -46.89
CA GLY A 94 17.15 -43.72 -45.66
C GLY A 94 15.83 -43.78 -44.89
N VAL A 95 14.73 -43.32 -45.49
CA VAL A 95 13.37 -43.52 -44.95
C VAL A 95 12.83 -44.86 -45.44
N VAL A 96 12.55 -45.76 -44.50
CA VAL A 96 11.91 -47.05 -44.75
C VAL A 96 10.39 -46.89 -44.60
N ILE A 97 9.63 -47.15 -45.68
CA ILE A 97 8.18 -47.34 -45.60
C ILE A 97 7.93 -48.85 -45.71
N ASP A 98 7.53 -49.47 -44.61
CA ASP A 98 7.12 -50.88 -44.58
C ASP A 98 5.59 -50.94 -44.53
N GLY A 99 4.97 -51.31 -45.65
CA GLY A 99 3.52 -51.52 -45.77
C GLY A 99 2.75 -50.44 -46.54
N ILE A 100 2.71 -50.55 -47.87
CA ILE A 100 1.48 -50.20 -48.61
C ILE A 100 0.53 -51.40 -48.41
N ALA A 101 -0.57 -51.18 -47.70
CA ALA A 101 -1.54 -52.22 -47.42
C ALA A 101 -2.03 -52.89 -48.71
N THR A 102 -1.88 -54.22 -48.78
CA THR A 102 -2.49 -55.06 -49.81
C THR A 102 -3.99 -55.22 -49.53
N PHE A 103 -4.81 -54.93 -50.53
CA PHE A 103 -6.25 -55.23 -50.56
C PHE A 103 -6.46 -56.74 -50.40
N ASN A 104 -7.23 -57.15 -49.39
CA ASN A 104 -7.75 -58.52 -49.26
C ASN A 104 -9.11 -58.45 -48.57
N ASP A 105 -10.19 -58.57 -49.33
CA ASP A 105 -11.51 -59.17 -49.08
C ASP A 105 -12.15 -59.15 -47.66
N ARG A 106 -11.79 -58.22 -46.77
CA ARG A 106 -12.56 -57.86 -45.58
C ARG A 106 -13.08 -56.43 -45.72
N THR A 107 -14.35 -56.23 -45.40
CA THR A 107 -15.08 -54.95 -45.49
C THR A 107 -14.62 -53.88 -44.51
N ASP A 108 -13.61 -54.15 -43.68
CA ASP A 108 -13.25 -53.31 -42.53
C ASP A 108 -11.77 -52.92 -42.57
N PHE A 109 -11.31 -52.31 -43.67
CA PHE A 109 -9.97 -51.73 -43.74
C PHE A 109 -10.02 -50.20 -43.62
N GLU A 110 -9.67 -49.76 -42.42
CA GLU A 110 -9.35 -48.40 -42.04
C GLU A 110 -8.02 -47.97 -42.72
N ASN A 111 -7.98 -46.75 -43.27
CA ASN A 111 -6.85 -46.21 -44.03
C ASN A 111 -5.69 -45.77 -43.12
N PHE A 112 -4.86 -46.69 -42.63
CA PHE A 112 -3.74 -46.36 -41.75
C PHE A 112 -2.45 -46.04 -42.52
N ILE A 113 -1.75 -44.98 -42.10
CA ILE A 113 -0.31 -44.84 -42.30
C ILE A 113 0.37 -45.26 -41.00
N HIS A 114 1.25 -46.28 -41.08
CA HIS A 114 2.09 -46.72 -39.97
C HIS A 114 3.56 -46.48 -40.35
N ILE A 115 4.27 -45.67 -39.57
CA ILE A 115 5.70 -45.39 -39.78
C ILE A 115 6.47 -46.09 -38.67
N TYR A 116 7.23 -47.15 -39.00
CA TYR A 116 8.00 -47.93 -38.03
C TYR A 116 9.52 -47.66 -38.17
N GLY A 117 10.26 -47.66 -37.05
CA GLY A 117 11.73 -47.56 -37.05
C GLY A 117 12.41 -48.94 -37.02
N THR A 118 13.46 -49.16 -37.81
CA THR A 118 14.07 -50.51 -37.95
C THR A 118 14.82 -50.97 -36.69
N ASN A 119 14.50 -52.20 -36.26
CA ASN A 119 15.18 -53.10 -35.30
C ASN A 119 15.50 -52.61 -33.88
N GLY A 120 14.89 -53.28 -32.89
CA GLY A 120 15.39 -53.35 -31.51
C GLY A 120 14.87 -52.30 -30.52
N ASN A 121 14.02 -51.36 -30.94
CA ASN A 121 13.50 -50.32 -30.07
C ASN A 121 11.97 -50.34 -30.05
N TYR A 122 11.41 -50.18 -28.86
CA TYR A 122 9.99 -49.99 -28.61
C TYR A 122 9.47 -48.85 -29.49
N SER A 123 8.51 -49.15 -30.35
CA SER A 123 8.13 -48.25 -31.42
C SER A 123 7.18 -47.18 -30.92
N GLU A 124 7.74 -46.02 -30.56
CA GLU A 124 7.02 -44.76 -30.32
C GLU A 124 6.46 -44.18 -31.63
N CYS A 125 5.62 -44.94 -32.32
CA CYS A 125 5.14 -44.59 -33.64
C CYS A 125 3.81 -43.82 -33.59
N VAL A 126 3.61 -42.96 -34.60
CA VAL A 126 2.33 -42.31 -34.88
C VAL A 126 1.46 -43.27 -35.70
N ARG A 127 0.26 -43.59 -35.21
CA ARG A 127 -0.78 -44.31 -35.95
C ARG A 127 -1.95 -43.39 -36.24
N THR A 128 -2.51 -43.48 -37.44
CA THR A 128 -3.65 -42.67 -37.90
C THR A 128 -4.84 -43.60 -38.16
N HIS A 129 -5.79 -43.68 -37.23
CA HIS A 129 -6.97 -44.54 -37.33
C HIS A 129 -8.20 -43.75 -37.79
N CYS A 130 -8.92 -44.28 -38.78
CA CYS A 130 -10.19 -43.73 -39.26
C CYS A 130 -11.22 -44.88 -39.36
N ALA A 131 -12.15 -44.95 -38.41
CA ALA A 131 -13.15 -46.02 -38.32
C ALA A 131 -14.51 -45.57 -38.91
N PRO A 132 -15.28 -46.48 -39.54
CA PRO A 132 -16.60 -46.18 -40.08
C PRO A 132 -17.63 -45.76 -39.01
N SER A 133 -17.38 -46.10 -37.75
CA SER A 133 -18.27 -45.85 -36.61
C SER A 133 -18.16 -44.43 -36.04
N GLY A 134 -17.55 -43.48 -36.75
CA GLY A 134 -17.40 -42.08 -36.31
C GLY A 134 -16.15 -41.80 -35.49
N TRP A 135 -15.40 -42.84 -35.09
CA TRP A 135 -14.14 -42.72 -34.37
C TRP A 135 -12.97 -42.44 -35.33
N ASN A 136 -12.26 -41.32 -35.13
CA ASN A 136 -10.97 -41.09 -35.80
C ASN A 136 -9.93 -40.69 -34.76
N SER A 137 -8.69 -41.17 -34.91
CA SER A 137 -7.62 -40.85 -33.98
C SER A 137 -6.23 -40.77 -34.62
N ILE A 138 -5.38 -39.95 -34.01
CA ILE A 138 -3.94 -39.91 -34.26
C ILE A 138 -3.26 -40.24 -32.94
N VAL A 139 -2.63 -41.40 -32.84
CA VAL A 139 -2.11 -41.95 -31.58
C VAL A 139 -0.60 -42.07 -31.63
N MET A 140 0.07 -41.48 -30.65
CA MET A 140 1.48 -41.73 -30.31
C MET A 140 1.52 -42.95 -29.39
N CYS A 141 2.18 -44.01 -29.85
CA CYS A 141 2.21 -45.29 -29.16
C CYS A 141 3.36 -45.37 -28.14
N GLY A 142 3.15 -46.11 -27.05
CA GLY A 142 4.23 -46.57 -26.17
C GLY A 142 4.46 -48.07 -26.34
N ASP A 143 5.47 -48.60 -25.66
CA ASP A 143 6.03 -49.97 -25.72
C ASP A 143 5.07 -51.16 -25.69
N ASP A 144 3.79 -50.96 -25.32
CA ASP A 144 2.85 -52.02 -24.97
C ASP A 144 1.49 -51.81 -25.66
N ASN A 145 1.46 -51.92 -26.99
CA ASN A 145 0.20 -51.98 -27.75
C ASN A 145 0.00 -53.38 -28.33
N THR A 146 -0.56 -54.28 -27.52
CA THR A 146 -0.78 -55.68 -27.89
C THR A 146 -2.09 -55.94 -28.66
N SER A 147 -2.86 -54.92 -29.06
CA SER A 147 -4.07 -55.12 -29.88
C SER A 147 -4.49 -53.92 -30.76
N GLN A 148 -5.38 -54.18 -31.72
CA GLN A 148 -5.92 -53.21 -32.69
C GLN A 148 -6.84 -52.13 -32.06
N ALA A 149 -7.19 -52.25 -30.78
CA ALA A 149 -8.18 -51.39 -30.13
C ALA A 149 -7.63 -50.02 -29.65
N GLY A 150 -6.34 -49.73 -29.85
CA GLY A 150 -5.75 -48.43 -29.46
C GLY A 150 -5.69 -48.18 -27.95
N THR A 151 -5.98 -49.20 -27.13
CA THR A 151 -6.01 -49.08 -25.66
C THR A 151 -4.68 -49.52 -25.04
N SER A 152 -3.69 -48.61 -24.95
CA SER A 152 -2.53 -48.81 -24.07
C SER A 152 -2.39 -47.67 -23.08
N ALA A 153 -2.12 -47.99 -21.82
CA ALA A 153 -1.93 -47.04 -20.71
C ALA A 153 -0.80 -46.03 -20.94
N LYS A 154 0.11 -46.31 -21.89
CA LYS A 154 1.24 -45.46 -22.26
C LYS A 154 1.01 -44.61 -23.53
N THR A 155 -0.16 -44.71 -24.18
CA THR A 155 -0.46 -43.94 -25.40
C THR A 155 -1.02 -42.56 -25.09
N TRP A 156 -0.69 -41.58 -25.93
CA TRP A 156 -1.41 -40.32 -26.05
C TRP A 156 -1.93 -40.17 -27.47
N GLY A 157 -3.15 -39.67 -27.63
CA GLY A 157 -3.69 -39.43 -28.95
C GLY A 157 -4.61 -38.24 -29.03
N LEU A 158 -4.79 -37.75 -30.26
CA LEU A 158 -5.89 -36.90 -30.66
C LEU A 158 -7.05 -37.81 -31.07
N PHE A 159 -8.23 -37.63 -30.50
CA PHE A 159 -9.40 -38.44 -30.77
C PHE A 159 -10.58 -37.57 -31.19
N THR A 160 -11.38 -38.07 -32.12
CA THR A 160 -12.66 -37.50 -32.49
C THR A 160 -13.70 -38.60 -32.56
N TYR A 161 -14.92 -38.32 -32.10
CA TYR A 161 -16.06 -39.23 -32.16
C TYR A 161 -17.34 -38.41 -32.08
N ASP A 162 -18.28 -38.64 -32.99
CA ASP A 162 -19.62 -38.05 -32.98
C ASP A 162 -19.65 -36.54 -32.65
N GLY A 163 -18.76 -35.77 -33.30
CA GLY A 163 -18.67 -34.30 -33.15
C GLY A 163 -17.84 -33.80 -31.96
N GLN A 164 -17.28 -34.70 -31.15
CA GLN A 164 -16.44 -34.40 -30.01
C GLN A 164 -14.96 -34.45 -30.39
N PHE A 165 -14.13 -33.72 -29.66
CA PHE A 165 -12.67 -33.69 -29.84
C PHE A 165 -11.97 -33.92 -28.50
N SER A 166 -10.92 -34.74 -28.45
CA SER A 166 -10.09 -34.84 -27.25
C SER A 166 -8.62 -35.10 -27.52
N ILE A 167 -7.81 -34.74 -26.53
CA ILE A 167 -6.41 -35.13 -26.37
C ILE A 167 -6.35 -35.94 -25.09
N ALA A 168 -6.13 -37.25 -25.17
CA ALA A 168 -6.25 -38.13 -24.01
C ALA A 168 -5.23 -39.25 -23.99
N LYS A 169 -4.99 -39.81 -22.81
CA LYS A 169 -4.33 -41.12 -22.70
C LYS A 169 -5.30 -42.25 -23.03
N ASN A 170 -4.80 -43.27 -23.73
CA ASN A 170 -5.45 -44.59 -23.82
C ASN A 170 -6.87 -44.60 -24.42
N GLY A 171 -7.19 -43.68 -25.34
CA GLY A 171 -8.52 -43.62 -25.99
C GLY A 171 -9.69 -43.56 -25.00
N THR A 172 -9.43 -43.15 -23.74
CA THR A 172 -10.39 -43.29 -22.66
C THR A 172 -11.55 -42.32 -22.88
N ASN A 173 -12.69 -42.90 -23.25
CA ASN A 173 -14.04 -42.36 -23.20
C ASN A 173 -14.17 -40.85 -23.41
N LEU A 174 -14.55 -40.48 -24.63
CA LEU A 174 -15.12 -39.17 -24.97
C LEU A 174 -16.42 -38.86 -24.19
N ASN A 175 -16.84 -39.68 -23.23
CA ASN A 175 -17.89 -39.31 -22.29
C ASN A 175 -17.25 -38.56 -21.11
N GLY A 176 -17.35 -37.23 -21.15
CA GLY A 176 -16.71 -36.18 -20.34
C GLY A 176 -16.63 -36.28 -18.80
N ASN A 177 -16.68 -37.46 -18.18
CA ASN A 177 -16.72 -37.64 -16.73
C ASN A 177 -15.73 -38.67 -16.16
N ALA A 178 -14.92 -39.37 -16.97
CA ALA A 178 -14.16 -40.54 -16.49
C ALA A 178 -12.67 -40.62 -16.88
N ALA A 179 -12.11 -39.62 -17.58
CA ALA A 179 -10.73 -39.69 -18.06
C ALA A 179 -9.76 -38.99 -17.09
N THR A 180 -8.76 -39.73 -16.59
CA THR A 180 -7.79 -39.26 -15.57
C THR A 180 -6.61 -38.45 -16.16
N ALA A 181 -6.51 -38.34 -17.48
CA ALA A 181 -5.54 -37.53 -18.21
C ALA A 181 -6.10 -37.16 -19.61
N SER A 182 -6.94 -36.12 -19.69
CA SER A 182 -7.55 -35.68 -20.96
C SER A 182 -7.85 -34.18 -21.01
N LEU A 183 -7.86 -33.62 -22.22
CA LEU A 183 -8.52 -32.36 -22.57
C LEU A 183 -9.57 -32.67 -23.64
N MET A 184 -10.84 -32.36 -23.41
CA MET A 184 -11.95 -32.76 -24.28
C MET A 184 -12.90 -31.60 -24.55
N CYS A 185 -13.44 -31.48 -25.77
CA CYS A 185 -14.61 -30.68 -26.09
C CYS A 185 -15.80 -31.60 -26.42
N ASP A 186 -16.94 -31.40 -25.77
CA ASP A 186 -18.19 -32.11 -26.06
C ASP A 186 -18.96 -31.49 -27.25
N VAL A 187 -20.07 -32.14 -27.64
CA VAL A 187 -20.96 -31.69 -28.73
C VAL A 187 -21.68 -30.36 -28.44
N ASN A 188 -21.69 -29.91 -27.19
CA ASN A 188 -22.31 -28.66 -26.75
C ASN A 188 -21.30 -27.51 -26.64
N ASN A 189 -20.07 -27.69 -27.14
CA ASN A 189 -18.94 -26.77 -27.03
C ASN A 189 -18.44 -26.54 -25.59
N ASN A 190 -18.66 -27.51 -24.71
CA ASN A 190 -18.09 -27.49 -23.36
C ASN A 190 -16.71 -28.16 -23.36
N TRP A 191 -15.72 -27.50 -22.76
CA TRP A 191 -14.37 -28.04 -22.60
C TRP A 191 -14.17 -28.62 -21.22
N TYR A 192 -13.53 -29.78 -21.14
CA TYR A 192 -13.24 -30.54 -19.93
C TYR A 192 -11.74 -30.82 -19.83
N ALA A 193 -11.17 -30.76 -18.62
CA ALA A 193 -9.84 -31.26 -18.30
C ALA A 193 -9.96 -32.35 -17.23
N ASN A 194 -9.48 -33.55 -17.53
CA ASN A 194 -9.59 -34.72 -16.65
C ASN A 194 -11.01 -35.00 -16.13
N GLY A 195 -12.02 -34.84 -17.00
CA GLY A 195 -13.44 -34.96 -16.66
C GLY A 195 -14.04 -33.76 -15.90
N SER A 196 -13.25 -32.74 -15.56
CA SER A 196 -13.74 -31.51 -14.91
C SER A 196 -14.10 -30.48 -15.96
N LEU A 197 -15.32 -29.93 -15.90
CA LEU A 197 -15.79 -28.89 -16.80
C LEU A 197 -15.00 -27.58 -16.61
N MET A 198 -14.35 -27.09 -17.66
CA MET A 198 -13.47 -25.92 -17.68
C MET A 198 -14.12 -24.70 -18.36
N ILE A 199 -14.72 -24.90 -19.54
CA ILE A 199 -15.28 -23.82 -20.36
C ILE A 199 -16.65 -24.26 -20.84
N THR A 200 -17.66 -23.40 -20.74
CA THR A 200 -18.98 -23.60 -21.35
C THR A 200 -19.29 -22.46 -22.29
N VAL A 201 -20.29 -22.65 -23.16
CA VAL A 201 -20.85 -21.55 -23.99
C VAL A 201 -21.31 -20.33 -23.19
N ALA A 202 -21.70 -20.52 -21.92
CA ALA A 202 -22.08 -19.43 -21.02
C ALA A 202 -20.88 -18.71 -20.38
N ASN A 203 -19.72 -19.36 -20.31
CA ASN A 203 -18.55 -18.92 -19.54
C ASN A 203 -17.36 -18.47 -20.39
N LEU A 204 -17.54 -18.37 -21.73
CA LEU A 204 -16.49 -18.05 -22.70
C LEU A 204 -15.78 -16.69 -22.46
N GLY A 205 -16.36 -15.81 -21.64
CA GLY A 205 -15.77 -14.51 -21.25
C GLY A 205 -15.26 -14.41 -19.81
N ASN A 206 -15.42 -15.44 -18.97
CA ASN A 206 -15.30 -15.31 -17.50
C ASN A 206 -14.39 -16.34 -16.80
N TYR A 207 -13.64 -17.17 -17.51
CA TYR A 207 -12.76 -18.17 -16.87
C TYR A 207 -11.27 -17.84 -16.99
N THR A 208 -10.68 -17.42 -15.87
CA THR A 208 -9.26 -17.60 -15.56
C THR A 208 -9.09 -19.02 -15.01
N ILE A 209 -8.16 -19.78 -15.57
CA ILE A 209 -7.90 -21.20 -15.32
C ILE A 209 -7.90 -21.54 -13.82
N GLN A 210 -8.86 -22.37 -13.37
CA GLN A 210 -8.80 -23.05 -12.07
C GLN A 210 -7.82 -24.22 -12.16
N ASN A 211 -6.77 -24.22 -11.34
CA ASN A 211 -6.05 -25.44 -11.00
C ASN A 211 -5.49 -25.41 -9.57
N SER A 212 -5.76 -26.51 -8.87
CA SER A 212 -5.10 -27.06 -7.68
C SER A 212 -4.73 -26.16 -6.48
N ILE A 213 -5.40 -26.46 -5.35
CA ILE A 213 -4.85 -26.54 -3.98
C ILE A 213 -4.17 -25.25 -3.49
N THR A 214 -4.93 -24.46 -2.68
CA THR A 214 -4.61 -23.24 -1.91
C THR A 214 -5.08 -21.88 -2.44
N ALA A 215 -5.56 -21.76 -3.68
CA ALA A 215 -6.27 -20.55 -4.10
C ALA A 215 -7.73 -20.60 -3.63
N GLN A 216 -8.03 -20.06 -2.45
CA GLN A 216 -9.40 -19.83 -2.02
C GLN A 216 -10.09 -18.92 -3.04
N MET A 217 -11.12 -19.44 -3.71
CA MET A 217 -11.94 -18.70 -4.67
C MET A 217 -12.42 -17.38 -4.04
N LEU A 218 -12.27 -16.27 -4.76
CA LEU A 218 -13.01 -15.05 -4.44
C LEU A 218 -14.45 -15.26 -4.94
N TYR A 219 -15.38 -15.56 -4.03
CA TYR A 219 -16.78 -15.68 -4.41
C TYR A 219 -17.43 -14.29 -4.45
N CYS A 220 -17.89 -13.87 -5.63
CA CYS A 220 -18.55 -12.57 -5.82
C CYS A 220 -20.08 -12.71 -5.65
N ASN A 221 -20.66 -11.93 -4.73
CA ASN A 221 -22.07 -11.92 -4.34
C ASN A 221 -22.70 -13.31 -4.06
N PRO A 222 -22.04 -14.21 -3.32
CA PRO A 222 -22.67 -15.49 -2.96
C PRO A 222 -23.80 -15.28 -1.94
N PRO A 223 -24.72 -16.25 -1.78
CA PRO A 223 -25.57 -16.34 -0.60
C PRO A 223 -24.72 -16.32 0.68
N ASP A 224 -25.29 -15.94 1.83
CA ASP A 224 -24.52 -16.00 3.09
C ASP A 224 -24.10 -17.44 3.39
N GLN A 225 -22.79 -17.67 3.45
CA GLN A 225 -22.18 -18.97 3.74
C GLN A 225 -21.39 -18.85 5.03
N ASN A 226 -22.00 -19.04 6.20
CA ASN A 226 -21.34 -18.79 7.50
C ASN A 226 -20.41 -19.93 7.98
N THR A 227 -20.44 -21.08 7.29
CA THR A 227 -19.70 -22.30 7.68
C THR A 227 -18.55 -22.65 6.75
N THR A 228 -18.46 -22.00 5.58
CA THR A 228 -17.50 -22.31 4.51
C THR A 228 -16.23 -21.49 4.66
N ALA A 229 -15.06 -22.11 4.48
CA ALA A 229 -13.79 -21.38 4.41
C ALA A 229 -13.70 -20.58 3.11
N GLY A 230 -13.18 -19.35 3.15
CA GLY A 230 -12.83 -18.64 1.92
C GLY A 230 -12.76 -17.13 2.02
N CYS A 231 -12.46 -16.53 0.86
CA CYS A 231 -12.56 -15.11 0.61
C CYS A 231 -13.85 -14.82 -0.16
N PHE A 232 -14.69 -13.94 0.38
CA PHE A 232 -15.99 -13.61 -0.18
C PHE A 232 -16.06 -12.11 -0.44
N MET A 233 -16.65 -11.72 -1.58
CA MET A 233 -16.89 -10.33 -1.93
C MET A 233 -18.40 -10.07 -2.07
N TRP A 234 -18.90 -9.01 -1.46
CA TRP A 234 -20.27 -8.54 -1.68
C TRP A 234 -20.31 -7.09 -2.11
N GLN A 235 -21.31 -6.73 -2.91
CA GLN A 235 -21.63 -5.36 -3.27
C GLN A 235 -23.11 -5.12 -3.06
N ALA A 236 -23.46 -4.12 -2.24
CA ALA A 236 -24.85 -3.76 -1.97
C ALA A 236 -24.94 -2.33 -1.42
N ALA A 237 -26.11 -1.73 -1.59
CA ALA A 237 -26.56 -0.60 -0.78
C ALA A 237 -27.82 -0.94 0.02
N ASN A 238 -28.12 -0.12 1.02
CA ASN A 238 -29.27 -0.25 1.91
C ASN A 238 -29.32 -1.60 2.66
N ASN A 239 -28.17 -2.22 2.90
CA ASN A 239 -28.05 -3.48 3.65
C ASN A 239 -27.18 -3.26 4.90
N THR A 240 -27.80 -2.74 5.96
CA THR A 240 -27.11 -2.42 7.23
C THR A 240 -26.76 -3.66 8.05
N ASP A 241 -27.35 -4.82 7.76
CA ASP A 241 -27.05 -6.09 8.45
C ASP A 241 -25.65 -6.60 8.09
N ARG A 242 -25.28 -6.38 6.82
CA ARG A 242 -23.99 -6.80 6.26
C ARG A 242 -23.01 -5.65 6.13
N MET A 243 -23.43 -4.47 5.67
CA MET A 243 -22.57 -3.32 5.38
C MET A 243 -22.42 -2.38 6.58
N PRO A 244 -21.50 -1.39 6.52
CA PRO A 244 -21.35 -0.43 7.60
C PRO A 244 -22.52 0.52 7.86
N ASP A 245 -23.25 0.88 6.80
CA ASP A 245 -24.44 1.72 6.82
C ASP A 245 -25.25 1.49 5.53
N GLY A 246 -26.26 2.32 5.28
CA GLY A 246 -27.11 2.23 4.08
C GLY A 246 -26.43 2.63 2.77
N GLY A 247 -25.18 3.12 2.80
CA GLY A 247 -24.45 3.52 1.61
C GLY A 247 -24.11 2.37 0.65
N TRP A 248 -23.46 2.69 -0.47
CA TRP A 248 -23.03 1.69 -1.46
C TRP A 248 -21.61 1.22 -1.16
N TRP A 249 -21.44 -0.07 -0.85
CA TRP A 249 -20.18 -0.65 -0.36
C TRP A 249 -19.74 -1.89 -1.15
N SER A 250 -18.43 -2.07 -1.30
CA SER A 250 -17.78 -3.36 -1.60
C SER A 250 -17.24 -3.96 -0.31
N LEU A 251 -17.65 -5.16 0.06
CA LEU A 251 -17.21 -5.87 1.26
C LEU A 251 -16.33 -7.06 0.87
N LEU A 252 -15.13 -7.14 1.43
CA LEU A 252 -14.27 -8.33 1.42
C LEU A 252 -14.34 -9.02 2.78
N ARG A 253 -14.58 -10.34 2.80
CA ARG A 253 -14.57 -11.16 4.02
C ARG A 253 -13.59 -12.31 3.87
N CYS A 254 -12.74 -12.51 4.87
CA CYS A 254 -11.92 -13.71 5.03
C CYS A 254 -12.50 -14.55 6.17
N GLN A 255 -12.94 -15.77 5.89
CA GLN A 255 -13.70 -16.59 6.83
C GLN A 255 -13.06 -17.96 7.09
N HIS A 256 -13.06 -18.35 8.36
CA HIS A 256 -12.64 -19.65 8.84
C HIS A 256 -13.80 -20.67 8.80
N PRO A 257 -13.55 -21.95 8.42
CA PRO A 257 -14.59 -22.98 8.36
C PRO A 257 -15.04 -23.50 9.73
N GLY A 258 -16.15 -24.23 9.77
CA GLY A 258 -16.45 -25.17 10.87
C GLY A 258 -17.23 -24.60 12.06
N TYR A 259 -17.68 -23.35 12.01
CA TYR A 259 -18.48 -22.74 13.07
C TYR A 259 -19.83 -22.25 12.51
N PRO A 260 -20.98 -22.70 13.03
CA PRO A 260 -22.30 -22.29 12.53
C PRO A 260 -22.54 -20.78 12.55
N ASN A 261 -22.00 -20.10 13.57
CA ASN A 261 -22.09 -18.65 13.75
C ASN A 261 -20.89 -17.89 13.15
N GLY A 262 -19.93 -18.65 12.61
CA GLY A 262 -18.73 -18.27 11.87
C GLY A 262 -17.69 -17.42 12.59
N PHE A 263 -16.47 -17.48 12.05
CA PHE A 263 -15.33 -16.68 12.47
C PHE A 263 -14.76 -16.01 11.22
N TRP A 264 -14.82 -14.69 11.16
CA TRP A 264 -14.37 -13.97 9.97
C TRP A 264 -13.90 -12.55 10.26
N GLN A 265 -13.12 -12.02 9.33
CA GLN A 265 -12.67 -10.64 9.31
C GLN A 265 -13.14 -9.97 8.02
N GLU A 266 -13.48 -8.70 8.10
CA GLU A 266 -14.17 -7.97 7.05
C GLU A 266 -13.53 -6.60 6.79
N LEU A 267 -13.48 -6.23 5.52
CA LEU A 267 -13.03 -4.93 5.02
C LEU A 267 -14.04 -4.39 4.01
N ALA A 268 -14.65 -3.24 4.30
CA ALA A 268 -15.66 -2.60 3.46
C ALA A 268 -15.11 -1.31 2.84
N PHE A 269 -15.30 -1.12 1.53
CA PHE A 269 -14.87 0.04 0.75
C PHE A 269 -16.10 0.78 0.22
N ASN A 270 -16.20 2.08 0.50
CA ASN A 270 -17.29 2.90 0.02
C ASN A 270 -17.09 3.27 -1.47
N PHE A 271 -18.18 3.42 -2.23
CA PHE A 271 -18.10 3.83 -3.64
C PHE A 271 -18.09 5.35 -3.84
N TYR A 272 -18.63 6.11 -2.91
CA TYR A 272 -18.84 7.56 -3.05
C TYR A 272 -17.77 8.38 -2.33
N ASN A 273 -17.04 7.79 -1.40
CA ASN A 273 -15.97 8.46 -0.68
C ASN A 273 -14.80 7.49 -0.41
N TYR A 274 -13.74 8.01 0.22
CA TYR A 274 -12.52 7.25 0.52
C TYR A 274 -12.63 6.42 1.82
N ASP A 275 -13.84 6.18 2.34
CA ASP A 275 -14.00 5.44 3.58
C ASP A 275 -13.75 3.95 3.36
N VAL A 276 -12.86 3.42 4.19
CA VAL A 276 -12.67 1.98 4.35
C VAL A 276 -12.94 1.63 5.80
N ARG A 277 -13.67 0.53 6.03
CA ARG A 277 -14.03 0.10 7.38
C ARG A 277 -13.70 -1.37 7.62
N TYR A 278 -13.33 -1.69 8.85
CA TYR A 278 -12.94 -3.01 9.30
C TYR A 278 -13.83 -3.51 10.42
N ARG A 279 -14.12 -4.82 10.42
CA ARG A 279 -14.89 -5.52 11.46
C ARG A 279 -14.39 -6.95 11.61
N VAL A 280 -14.60 -7.52 12.80
CA VAL A 280 -14.45 -8.97 13.04
C VAL A 280 -15.76 -9.56 13.54
N ASN A 281 -16.02 -10.82 13.19
CA ASN A 281 -17.02 -11.66 13.83
C ASN A 281 -16.31 -12.80 14.57
N ASN A 282 -16.58 -12.90 15.87
CA ASN A 282 -16.06 -13.95 16.73
C ASN A 282 -17.22 -14.85 17.18
N ASN A 283 -17.47 -15.93 16.45
CA ASN A 283 -18.53 -16.91 16.70
C ASN A 283 -19.96 -16.35 16.84
N GLY A 284 -20.32 -15.37 16.01
CA GLY A 284 -21.64 -14.73 16.01
C GLY A 284 -21.67 -13.36 16.70
N THR A 285 -20.65 -13.04 17.49
CA THR A 285 -20.48 -11.70 18.07
C THR A 285 -19.69 -10.82 17.11
N LYS A 286 -20.39 -9.92 16.42
CA LYS A 286 -19.81 -8.91 15.52
C LYS A 286 -19.39 -7.67 16.31
N ASN A 287 -18.16 -7.21 16.11
CA ASN A 287 -17.74 -5.91 16.62
C ASN A 287 -18.36 -4.77 15.79
N THR A 288 -18.39 -3.56 16.36
CA THR A 288 -18.76 -2.36 15.61
C THR A 288 -17.79 -2.11 14.45
N TRP A 289 -18.30 -1.53 13.37
CA TRP A 289 -17.49 -1.13 12.22
C TRP A 289 -16.52 -0.02 12.60
N ARG A 290 -15.22 -0.26 12.38
CA ARG A 290 -14.15 0.70 12.68
C ARG A 290 -13.63 1.31 11.38
N LYS A 291 -13.33 2.60 11.35
CA LYS A 291 -12.81 3.27 10.14
C LYS A 291 -11.29 3.08 10.06
N LEU A 292 -10.80 2.66 8.89
CA LEU A 292 -9.38 2.69 8.56
C LEU A 292 -9.09 4.04 7.89
N VAL A 293 -8.13 4.78 8.44
CA VAL A 293 -7.70 6.07 7.90
C VAL A 293 -6.40 5.85 7.16
N PHE A 294 -6.34 6.27 5.90
CA PHE A 294 -5.11 6.28 5.12
C PHE A 294 -4.56 7.71 5.15
N ASP A 295 -3.33 7.88 5.61
CA ASP A 295 -2.56 9.11 5.45
C ASP A 295 -1.44 8.89 4.43
N SER A 296 -0.69 9.94 4.08
CA SER A 296 0.40 9.86 3.10
C SER A 296 1.57 8.94 3.51
N ALA A 297 1.56 8.41 4.74
CA ALA A 297 2.61 7.56 5.29
C ALA A 297 2.14 6.13 5.65
N GLY A 298 0.83 5.84 5.72
CA GLY A 298 0.33 4.48 5.99
C GLY A 298 -1.15 4.36 6.39
N ILE A 299 -1.50 3.19 6.95
CA ILE A 299 -2.84 2.85 7.46
C ILE A 299 -2.88 3.04 8.98
N THR A 300 -3.75 3.91 9.47
CA THR A 300 -3.89 4.23 10.90
C THR A 300 -5.28 3.84 11.41
N TYR A 301 -5.35 3.31 12.64
CA TYR A 301 -6.58 2.88 13.31
C TYR A 301 -7.36 4.08 13.86
N LYS A 302 -8.66 4.19 13.53
CA LYS A 302 -9.58 5.15 14.16
C LYS A 302 -10.75 4.40 14.81
N ASP A 303 -10.85 4.48 16.14
CA ASP A 303 -11.91 3.85 16.93
C ASP A 303 -13.27 4.51 16.60
N PRO A 304 -14.39 3.77 16.44
CA PRO A 304 -15.67 4.33 16.03
C PRO A 304 -16.55 4.82 17.20
N TYR A 305 -16.04 4.87 18.45
CA TYR A 305 -16.74 5.43 19.60
C TYR A 305 -16.29 6.86 19.89
N ASP A 306 -16.36 7.72 18.88
CA ASP A 306 -16.13 9.17 18.99
C ASP A 306 -17.45 9.89 19.26
N LEU A 307 -18.25 9.32 20.18
CA LEU A 307 -19.44 9.95 20.73
C LEU A 307 -19.29 9.97 22.26
N GLU A 308 -19.05 11.20 22.72
CA GLU A 308 -19.29 11.70 24.07
C GLU A 308 -18.24 11.36 25.16
N VAL A 309 -17.38 12.38 25.35
CA VAL A 309 -16.67 12.81 26.58
C VAL A 309 -15.30 12.18 26.89
N GLU A 310 -14.30 13.06 26.86
CA GLU A 310 -12.98 12.98 27.52
C GLU A 310 -12.05 11.80 27.19
N ARG A 311 -11.31 11.92 26.08
CA ARG A 311 -9.85 11.65 25.99
C ARG A 311 -9.38 11.82 24.55
N LEU A 312 -8.99 13.04 24.21
CA LEU A 312 -8.29 13.35 22.96
C LEU A 312 -6.84 12.83 23.08
N ARG A 313 -6.61 11.54 22.82
CA ARG A 313 -5.24 10.98 22.69
C ARG A 313 -4.83 11.01 21.23
N PHE A 314 -4.06 12.04 20.84
CA PHE A 314 -3.37 12.06 19.56
C PHE A 314 -2.17 11.11 19.60
N TYR A 315 -2.19 10.08 18.76
CA TYR A 315 -1.03 9.24 18.48
C TYR A 315 -0.80 9.17 16.96
N TYR A 316 0.38 9.68 16.55
CA TYR A 316 1.12 9.49 15.27
C TYR A 316 0.64 10.27 14.01
N ASN A 317 1.48 10.76 13.08
CA ASN A 317 2.94 10.62 12.85
C ASN A 317 3.51 11.77 11.97
N LYS A 318 4.74 12.21 12.29
CA LYS A 318 5.83 12.71 11.41
C LYS A 318 5.49 13.63 10.21
N ASN A 319 5.36 14.92 10.50
CA ASN A 319 6.19 16.01 9.95
C ASN A 319 6.03 17.18 10.92
N ILE A 320 6.92 17.26 11.91
CA ILE A 320 7.15 18.49 12.68
C ILE A 320 8.40 19.10 12.07
N ASP A 321 8.17 19.97 11.12
CA ASP A 321 9.15 20.76 10.42
C ASP A 321 9.80 21.70 11.47
N SER A 322 11.02 21.35 11.86
CA SER A 322 12.07 22.16 12.49
C SER A 322 11.83 23.01 13.76
N SER A 323 10.63 23.20 14.34
CA SER A 323 10.47 23.98 15.61
C SER A 323 9.16 23.77 16.42
N GLY A 324 8.47 22.63 16.32
CA GLY A 324 7.13 22.49 16.91
C GLY A 324 7.07 21.91 18.33
N ASP A 325 6.57 22.70 19.29
CA ASP A 325 6.24 22.24 20.64
C ASP A 325 4.92 21.44 20.70
N LEU A 326 4.95 20.40 21.53
CA LEU A 326 3.89 19.49 22.00
C LEU A 326 2.85 20.20 22.88
N HIS A 327 1.55 19.86 22.81
CA HIS A 327 0.69 19.93 24.01
C HIS A 327 -0.32 18.79 24.15
N ALA A 328 -0.26 18.14 25.32
CA ALA A 328 -1.24 17.21 25.85
C ALA A 328 -2.00 17.90 27.00
N ALA A 329 -3.32 17.75 27.05
CA ALA A 329 -4.11 18.08 28.23
C ALA A 329 -5.20 17.03 28.45
N ASN A 330 -5.33 16.59 29.70
CA ASN A 330 -6.47 15.84 30.21
C ASN A 330 -7.18 16.76 31.21
N GLY A 331 -8.51 16.88 31.15
CA GLY A 331 -9.30 17.63 32.13
C GLY A 331 -9.48 19.14 31.87
N GLY A 332 -9.92 19.53 30.67
CA GLY A 332 -10.69 20.79 30.52
C GLY A 332 -9.96 22.09 30.14
N SER A 333 -8.66 22.11 29.89
CA SER A 333 -7.96 23.29 29.34
C SER A 333 -7.01 22.90 28.22
N ALA A 334 -7.21 23.44 27.01
CA ALA A 334 -6.36 23.17 25.86
C ALA A 334 -5.31 24.28 25.70
N LEU A 335 -4.02 23.94 25.60
CA LEU A 335 -3.04 24.89 25.10
C LEU A 335 -3.11 24.93 23.57
N VAL A 336 -3.53 26.07 23.03
CA VAL A 336 -3.57 26.32 21.59
C VAL A 336 -2.29 27.06 21.19
N ILE A 337 -1.28 26.33 20.71
CA ILE A 337 -0.14 26.96 20.03
C ILE A 337 -0.50 27.13 18.56
N ASN A 338 -0.87 28.34 18.17
CA ASN A 338 -1.11 28.70 16.78
C ASN A 338 0.21 29.09 16.10
N PHE A 339 0.82 28.17 15.36
CA PHE A 339 2.09 28.39 14.64
C PHE A 339 1.96 29.31 13.41
N ASN A 340 0.78 29.86 13.15
CA ASN A 340 0.49 30.67 11.97
C ASN A 340 0.70 32.16 12.24
N THR A 341 1.05 32.53 13.49
CA THR A 341 1.23 33.92 13.94
C THR A 341 2.50 34.07 14.78
N THR A 342 3.00 35.30 14.94
CA THR A 342 4.18 35.63 15.76
C THR A 342 3.91 35.61 17.27
N SER A 343 2.80 35.02 17.72
CA SER A 343 2.29 35.12 19.09
C SER A 343 1.75 33.80 19.61
N MET A 344 2.07 33.45 20.87
CA MET A 344 1.41 32.39 21.63
C MET A 344 0.18 32.98 22.34
N ASN A 345 -1.01 32.44 22.09
CA ASN A 345 -2.23 32.83 22.77
C ASN A 345 -2.63 31.75 23.79
N ILE A 346 -2.73 32.14 25.06
CA ILE A 346 -3.20 31.26 26.14
C ILE A 346 -4.60 31.76 26.53
N ALA A 347 -5.65 31.03 26.14
CA ALA A 347 -7.04 31.44 26.33
C ALA A 347 -7.69 30.86 27.61
N ASN A 348 -8.81 31.44 28.06
CA ASN A 348 -9.62 31.05 29.23
C ASN A 348 -8.93 31.25 30.60
N ILE A 349 -9.38 30.50 31.62
CA ILE A 349 -8.89 30.51 33.02
C ILE A 349 -7.55 29.78 33.13
N CYS A 350 -6.61 30.10 32.25
CA CYS A 350 -5.31 29.44 32.22
C CYS A 350 -4.28 30.28 32.99
N THR A 351 -3.68 29.69 34.02
CA THR A 351 -2.53 30.27 34.72
C THR A 351 -1.22 29.88 34.02
N ILE A 352 -0.26 30.80 33.92
CA ILE A 352 1.10 30.48 33.49
C ILE A 352 1.93 30.17 34.74
N THR A 353 2.26 28.89 34.94
CA THR A 353 3.10 28.44 36.07
C THR A 353 4.39 27.80 35.54
N SER A 354 5.51 28.09 36.21
CA SER A 354 6.81 27.50 35.89
C SER A 354 7.61 27.28 37.17
N GLN A 355 7.71 26.02 37.59
CA GLN A 355 8.43 25.66 38.82
C GLN A 355 9.91 26.06 38.75
N THR A 356 10.54 25.90 37.59
CA THR A 356 11.94 26.29 37.40
C THR A 356 12.13 27.80 37.49
N THR A 357 11.21 28.59 36.92
CA THR A 357 11.24 30.06 37.05
C THR A 357 11.07 30.46 38.52
N TYR A 358 10.12 29.84 39.21
CA TYR A 358 9.87 30.09 40.64
C TYR A 358 11.10 29.75 41.52
N SER A 359 11.77 28.63 41.27
CA SER A 359 12.96 28.23 42.05
C SER A 359 14.25 28.97 41.64
N SER A 360 14.25 29.70 40.52
CA SER A 360 15.43 30.39 39.99
C SER A 360 15.54 31.82 40.52
N GLN A 361 15.93 31.95 41.78
CA GLN A 361 16.03 33.24 42.45
C GLN A 361 17.14 34.13 41.85
N ARG A 362 16.82 35.42 41.69
CA ARG A 362 17.73 36.49 41.23
C ARG A 362 17.39 37.78 41.99
N SER A 363 18.38 38.64 42.22
CA SER A 363 18.20 39.91 42.94
C SER A 363 17.77 41.08 42.04
N ALA A 364 17.46 40.83 40.76
CA ALA A 364 17.01 41.86 39.85
C ALA A 364 15.52 42.18 40.08
N SER A 365 15.13 43.44 39.89
CA SER A 365 13.72 43.86 39.93
C SER A 365 12.90 43.18 38.82
N ALA A 366 11.59 43.05 39.06
CA ALA A 366 10.67 42.62 38.02
C ALA A 366 10.76 43.57 36.81
N ASN A 367 10.90 43.01 35.61
CA ASN A 367 11.06 43.77 34.37
C ASN A 367 10.00 43.39 33.32
N LEU A 368 8.83 42.98 33.80
CA LEU A 368 7.70 42.53 32.99
C LEU A 368 6.46 43.28 33.46
N TYR A 369 5.63 43.75 32.53
CA TYR A 369 4.31 44.26 32.82
C TYR A 369 3.31 43.70 31.79
N ILE A 370 2.02 43.73 32.13
CA ILE A 370 0.94 43.31 31.24
C ILE A 370 0.31 44.57 30.64
N GLY A 371 0.28 44.65 29.31
CA GLY A 371 -0.39 45.74 28.60
C GLY A 371 -1.90 45.62 28.68
N THR A 372 -2.62 46.69 28.33
CA THR A 372 -4.09 46.69 28.26
C THR A 372 -4.65 45.72 27.20
N ASP A 373 -3.81 45.27 26.27
CA ASP A 373 -4.08 44.22 25.28
C ASP A 373 -3.87 42.79 25.83
N GLY A 374 -3.48 42.65 27.10
CA GLY A 374 -3.21 41.36 27.75
C GLY A 374 -1.86 40.75 27.38
N VAL A 375 -0.99 41.49 26.67
CA VAL A 375 0.32 41.00 26.23
C VAL A 375 1.40 41.35 27.26
N PHE A 376 2.39 40.46 27.42
CA PHE A 376 3.56 40.74 28.24
C PHE A 376 4.56 41.66 27.55
N TYR A 377 4.97 42.71 28.23
CA TYR A 377 5.95 43.67 27.76
C TYR A 377 7.11 43.84 28.75
N ARG A 378 8.28 44.20 28.23
CA ARG A 378 9.44 44.57 29.05
C ARG A 378 9.39 46.04 29.43
N ALA A 379 9.54 46.36 30.71
CA ALA A 379 9.71 47.75 31.14
C ALA A 379 11.08 48.29 30.69
N THR A 380 11.14 49.54 30.21
CA THR A 380 12.42 50.15 29.78
C THR A 380 12.49 51.62 30.17
N SER A 381 13.69 52.09 30.51
CA SER A 381 13.98 53.47 30.91
C SER A 381 15.07 54.15 30.09
N ALA A 382 15.77 53.43 29.20
CA ALA A 382 16.83 54.02 28.37
C ALA A 382 16.28 55.02 27.34
N SER A 383 16.98 56.14 27.13
CA SER A 383 16.55 57.24 26.25
C SER A 383 16.20 56.81 24.83
N LYS A 384 16.88 55.79 24.28
CA LYS A 384 16.59 55.24 22.94
C LYS A 384 15.18 54.65 22.76
N TYR A 385 14.46 54.39 23.85
CA TYR A 385 13.08 53.89 23.83
C TYR A 385 12.06 54.97 24.20
N LYS A 386 12.49 56.23 24.32
CA LYS A 386 11.66 57.36 24.76
C LYS A 386 11.67 58.45 23.68
N LEU A 387 10.68 59.33 23.74
CA LEU A 387 10.52 60.51 22.89
C LEU A 387 10.12 61.69 23.78
N ASN A 388 10.41 62.92 23.35
CA ASN A 388 10.05 64.15 24.05
C ASN A 388 10.50 64.20 25.54
N ILE A 389 11.77 63.89 25.81
CA ILE A 389 12.32 63.89 27.18
C ILE A 389 12.53 65.34 27.64
N GLN A 390 11.82 65.74 28.70
CA GLN A 390 11.89 67.08 29.29
C GLN A 390 11.75 67.03 30.82
N ASN A 391 12.12 68.13 31.48
CA ASN A 391 11.81 68.33 32.90
C ASN A 391 10.28 68.37 33.11
N MET A 392 9.85 68.04 34.33
CA MET A 392 8.42 68.01 34.67
C MET A 392 7.80 69.39 34.51
N ASP A 393 6.81 69.51 33.62
CA ASP A 393 6.05 70.73 33.39
C ASP A 393 4.86 70.81 34.37
N LYS A 394 5.19 71.02 35.65
CA LYS A 394 4.23 71.16 36.75
C LYS A 394 4.70 72.27 37.69
N PRO A 395 3.80 72.94 38.44
CA PRO A 395 4.19 73.89 39.47
C PRO A 395 5.10 73.25 40.52
N ASP A 396 6.02 74.02 41.11
CA ASP A 396 6.96 73.52 42.14
C ASP A 396 6.25 72.86 43.34
N THR A 397 5.03 73.31 43.64
CA THR A 397 4.20 72.75 44.72
C THR A 397 3.60 71.38 44.40
N TYR A 398 3.61 70.94 43.14
CA TYR A 398 3.00 69.66 42.72
C TYR A 398 3.59 68.47 43.46
N CYS A 399 4.91 68.47 43.70
CA CYS A 399 5.55 67.38 44.43
C CYS A 399 5.04 67.26 45.87
N TYR A 400 4.68 68.38 46.50
CA TYR A 400 4.18 68.43 47.88
C TYR A 400 2.79 67.83 48.05
N ASP A 401 2.04 67.59 46.96
CA ASP A 401 0.77 66.88 47.01
C ASP A 401 0.94 65.45 47.51
N LEU A 402 2.14 64.87 47.37
CA LEU A 402 2.52 63.58 47.97
C LEU A 402 2.31 63.56 49.49
N LEU A 403 2.54 64.67 50.17
CA LEU A 403 2.41 64.77 51.64
C LEU A 403 0.95 64.77 52.10
N LYS A 404 -0.02 64.91 51.20
CA LYS A 404 -1.45 64.80 51.50
C LYS A 404 -1.90 63.35 51.68
N LEU A 405 -1.08 62.39 51.24
CA LEU A 405 -1.41 60.97 51.25
C LEU A 405 -1.16 60.34 52.62
N SER A 406 -2.04 59.42 52.99
CA SER A 406 -1.90 58.60 54.20
C SER A 406 -1.75 57.13 53.81
N PRO A 407 -0.74 56.41 54.33
CA PRO A 407 -0.63 54.97 54.14
C PRO A 407 -1.90 54.25 54.60
N LYS A 408 -2.29 53.22 53.87
CA LYS A 408 -3.43 52.35 54.13
C LYS A 408 -2.95 50.92 54.32
N GLN A 409 -3.82 50.12 54.91
CA GLN A 409 -3.67 48.67 54.97
C GLN A 409 -4.94 47.99 54.47
N TRP A 410 -4.82 46.84 53.82
CA TRP A 410 -5.95 46.08 53.30
C TRP A 410 -5.67 44.57 53.27
N VAL A 411 -6.72 43.78 53.06
CA VAL A 411 -6.65 42.37 52.67
C VAL A 411 -7.26 42.27 51.28
N ASP A 412 -6.67 41.46 50.40
CA ASP A 412 -7.16 41.34 49.03
C ASP A 412 -8.54 40.67 49.00
N ARG A 413 -9.49 41.35 48.35
CA ARG A 413 -10.89 40.92 48.28
C ARG A 413 -11.02 39.52 47.70
N ASN A 414 -10.33 39.23 46.59
CA ASN A 414 -10.42 37.93 45.93
C ASN A 414 -9.92 36.78 46.84
N SER A 415 -8.82 37.00 47.55
CA SER A 415 -8.27 36.05 48.52
C SER A 415 -9.24 35.80 49.67
N ALA A 416 -9.77 36.86 50.26
CA ALA A 416 -10.74 36.77 51.36
C ALA A 416 -12.04 36.08 50.94
N GLU A 417 -12.60 36.43 49.79
CA GLU A 417 -13.83 35.84 49.27
C GLU A 417 -13.64 34.37 48.87
N THR A 418 -12.50 34.02 48.25
CA THR A 418 -12.18 32.62 47.87
C THR A 418 -12.08 31.74 49.12
N TYR A 419 -11.33 32.20 50.12
CA TYR A 419 -11.20 31.47 51.38
C TYR A 419 -12.53 31.34 52.13
N SER A 420 -13.32 32.42 52.18
CA SER A 420 -14.65 32.40 52.79
C SER A 420 -15.60 31.41 52.11
N LYS A 421 -15.62 31.37 50.76
CA LYS A 421 -16.46 30.43 49.99
C LYS A 421 -16.09 28.98 50.29
N TYR A 422 -14.80 28.66 50.34
CA TYR A 422 -14.32 27.34 50.74
C TYR A 422 -14.78 26.97 52.16
N LEU A 423 -14.64 27.87 53.13
CA LEU A 423 -15.08 27.62 54.51
C LEU A 423 -16.60 27.40 54.61
N SER A 424 -17.40 28.16 53.86
CA SER A 424 -18.86 27.98 53.82
C SER A 424 -19.25 26.61 53.26
N LYS A 425 -18.68 26.21 52.11
CA LYS A 425 -18.92 24.87 51.53
C LYS A 425 -18.54 23.75 52.51
N LYS A 426 -17.36 23.88 53.14
CA LYS A 426 -16.86 22.92 54.12
C LYS A 426 -17.77 22.80 55.34
N TYR A 427 -18.28 23.93 55.85
CA TYR A 427 -19.20 23.96 56.98
C TYR A 427 -20.56 23.32 56.63
N ASN A 428 -21.04 23.51 55.41
CA ASN A 428 -22.32 22.98 54.93
C ASN A 428 -22.24 21.53 54.40
N ASN A 429 -21.08 20.88 54.45
CA ASN A 429 -20.83 19.57 53.83
C ASN A 429 -21.15 19.52 52.32
N GLU A 430 -20.96 20.63 51.62
CA GLU A 430 -21.09 20.71 50.16
C GLU A 430 -19.88 20.06 49.46
N GLU A 431 -20.06 19.61 48.22
CA GLU A 431 -18.97 19.07 47.40
C GLU A 431 -17.95 20.17 47.08
N ILE A 432 -16.68 19.89 47.35
CA ILE A 432 -15.54 20.76 47.04
C ILE A 432 -14.90 20.22 45.77
N ALA A 433 -14.80 21.07 44.73
CA ALA A 433 -14.22 20.64 43.46
C ALA A 433 -12.72 20.32 43.63
N ASP A 434 -12.22 19.39 42.80
CA ASP A 434 -10.80 19.01 42.84
C ASP A 434 -9.91 20.25 42.64
N GLY A 435 -8.92 20.42 43.52
CA GLY A 435 -8.03 21.58 43.55
C GLY A 435 -8.58 22.85 44.21
N GLU A 436 -9.89 22.99 44.45
CA GLU A 436 -10.49 24.20 45.06
C GLU A 436 -9.96 24.45 46.48
N GLU A 437 -9.80 23.39 47.28
CA GLU A 437 -9.19 23.48 48.61
C GLU A 437 -7.76 24.01 48.57
N ASN A 438 -6.94 23.52 47.65
CA ASN A 438 -5.56 23.97 47.51
C ASN A 438 -5.50 25.46 47.10
N VAL A 439 -6.37 25.90 46.20
CA VAL A 439 -6.43 27.32 45.81
C VAL A 439 -6.82 28.19 47.02
N ALA A 440 -7.86 27.80 47.76
CA ALA A 440 -8.33 28.56 48.92
C ALA A 440 -7.32 28.61 50.07
N LEU A 441 -6.66 27.49 50.39
CA LEU A 441 -5.67 27.43 51.47
C LEU A 441 -4.37 28.17 51.17
N ASN A 442 -4.07 28.42 49.89
CA ASN A 442 -2.91 29.20 49.46
C ASN A 442 -3.23 30.68 49.21
N CYS A 443 -4.46 31.14 49.44
CA CYS A 443 -4.79 32.56 49.40
C CYS A 443 -4.04 33.31 50.52
N ASP A 444 -3.35 34.39 50.16
CA ASP A 444 -2.73 35.27 51.15
C ASP A 444 -3.78 36.18 51.79
N LEU A 445 -3.89 36.09 53.12
CA LEU A 445 -4.78 36.90 53.96
C LEU A 445 -4.01 37.86 54.88
N ASN A 446 -2.71 38.02 54.65
CA ASN A 446 -1.90 38.99 55.37
C ASN A 446 -2.36 40.42 55.05
N LEU A 447 -2.10 41.33 55.99
CA LEU A 447 -2.30 42.75 55.75
C LEU A 447 -1.24 43.26 54.76
N ASN A 448 -1.73 43.76 53.64
CA ASN A 448 -0.96 44.55 52.68
C ASN A 448 -0.91 46.01 53.15
N TYR A 449 0.14 46.74 52.75
CA TYR A 449 0.33 48.15 53.08
C TYR A 449 0.70 48.96 51.85
N GLY A 450 0.16 50.18 51.73
CA GLY A 450 0.41 51.02 50.57
C GLY A 450 -0.53 52.22 50.48
N LEU A 451 -0.81 52.64 49.25
CA LEU A 451 -1.65 53.76 48.87
C LEU A 451 -2.82 53.28 48.01
N ILE A 452 -3.95 53.98 48.08
CA ILE A 452 -5.14 53.68 47.28
C ILE A 452 -5.17 54.65 46.09
N ALA A 453 -5.42 54.13 44.88
CA ALA A 453 -5.28 54.90 43.65
C ALA A 453 -6.19 56.13 43.63
N GLU A 454 -7.42 55.99 44.13
CA GLU A 454 -8.40 57.05 44.25
C GLU A 454 -7.94 58.16 45.22
N ASP A 455 -7.22 57.80 46.30
CA ASP A 455 -6.64 58.78 47.22
C ASP A 455 -5.48 59.54 46.54
N VAL A 456 -4.68 58.86 45.71
CA VAL A 456 -3.59 59.46 44.91
C VAL A 456 -4.14 60.45 43.88
N GLU A 457 -5.18 60.05 43.14
CA GLU A 457 -5.86 60.92 42.18
C GLU A 457 -6.45 62.14 42.89
N LYS A 458 -7.16 61.94 44.01
CA LYS A 458 -7.77 63.01 44.80
C LYS A 458 -6.76 63.97 45.42
N ALA A 459 -5.54 63.52 45.70
CA ALA A 459 -4.45 64.39 46.14
C ALA A 459 -3.95 65.32 45.02
N GLY A 460 -4.29 65.04 43.76
CA GLY A 460 -3.88 65.78 42.56
C GLY A 460 -2.82 65.06 41.72
N LEU A 461 -2.48 63.80 42.03
CA LEU A 461 -1.36 63.07 41.43
C LEU A 461 -1.80 62.03 40.38
N SER A 462 -2.83 62.34 39.59
CA SER A 462 -3.41 61.43 38.58
C SER A 462 -2.39 60.88 37.57
N ASP A 463 -1.33 61.63 37.25
CA ASP A 463 -0.27 61.19 36.33
C ASP A 463 0.53 59.97 36.86
N PHE A 464 0.42 59.68 38.16
CA PHE A 464 1.03 58.53 38.84
C PHE A 464 0.02 57.42 39.13
N CYS A 465 -1.19 57.50 38.59
CA CYS A 465 -2.18 56.43 38.60
C CYS A 465 -2.08 55.58 37.33
N GLU A 466 -2.60 54.36 37.40
CA GLU A 466 -2.80 53.48 36.25
C GLU A 466 -4.29 53.46 35.93
N TYR A 467 -4.60 53.50 34.63
CA TYR A 467 -5.96 53.56 34.12
C TYR A 467 -6.20 52.44 33.13
N GLY A 468 -7.40 51.86 33.19
CA GLY A 468 -7.87 50.87 32.24
C GLY A 468 -8.10 51.43 30.83
N ILE A 469 -8.66 50.58 29.98
CA ILE A 469 -9.00 50.93 28.60
C ILE A 469 -10.01 52.09 28.58
N ILE A 470 -9.87 53.00 27.61
CA ILE A 470 -10.87 54.04 27.35
C ILE A 470 -12.19 53.39 26.97
N LYS A 471 -13.23 53.64 27.78
CA LYS A 471 -14.59 53.21 27.50
C LYS A 471 -15.16 53.98 26.31
N GLU A 472 -16.22 53.46 25.69
CA GLU A 472 -16.85 54.10 24.51
C GLU A 472 -17.29 55.54 24.77
N ASP A 473 -17.61 55.88 26.02
CA ASP A 473 -17.98 57.22 26.46
C ASP A 473 -16.78 58.17 26.67
N GLY A 474 -15.55 57.71 26.39
CA GLY A 474 -14.31 58.47 26.55
C GLY A 474 -13.75 58.47 27.97
N THR A 475 -14.42 57.84 28.93
CA THR A 475 -13.93 57.75 30.32
C THR A 475 -12.91 56.63 30.49
N ARG A 476 -12.10 56.72 31.55
CA ARG A 476 -11.21 55.64 31.98
C ARG A 476 -11.50 55.30 33.43
N GLU A 477 -11.33 54.04 33.78
CA GLU A 477 -11.40 53.57 35.15
C GLU A 477 -10.01 53.58 35.76
N ILE A 478 -9.91 54.01 37.01
CA ILE A 478 -8.66 53.96 37.76
C ILE A 478 -8.45 52.52 38.25
N GLU A 479 -7.27 51.96 37.99
CA GLU A 479 -6.96 50.55 38.26
C GLU A 479 -5.76 50.36 39.20
N GLY A 480 -4.88 51.35 39.32
CA GLY A 480 -3.66 51.17 40.10
C GLY A 480 -2.85 52.43 40.38
N VAL A 481 -1.71 52.22 41.04
CA VAL A 481 -0.73 53.25 41.42
C VAL A 481 0.63 52.87 40.86
N GLN A 482 1.32 53.83 40.25
CA GLN A 482 2.70 53.68 39.77
C GLN A 482 3.68 53.84 40.95
N TYR A 483 3.71 52.84 41.83
CA TYR A 483 4.50 52.86 43.07
C TYR A 483 6.00 53.07 42.86
N ASP A 484 6.55 52.57 41.76
CA ASP A 484 7.96 52.73 41.38
C ASP A 484 8.30 54.18 40.99
N ARG A 485 7.29 54.96 40.58
CA ARG A 485 7.48 56.33 40.09
C ARG A 485 7.10 57.39 41.12
N LEU A 486 6.18 57.13 42.04
CA LEU A 486 5.81 58.11 43.08
C LEU A 486 7.01 58.68 43.88
N PRO A 487 8.01 57.87 44.31
CA PRO A 487 9.16 58.38 45.05
C PRO A 487 9.99 59.44 44.33
N ILE A 488 9.89 59.56 42.99
CA ILE A 488 10.63 60.61 42.26
C ILE A 488 10.19 62.02 42.70
N LEU A 489 8.94 62.17 43.16
CA LEU A 489 8.40 63.42 43.70
C LEU A 489 9.03 63.80 45.05
N MET A 490 9.69 62.86 45.74
CA MET A 490 10.44 63.17 46.96
C MET A 490 11.71 63.97 46.65
N ILE A 491 12.25 63.89 45.44
CA ILE A 491 13.54 64.53 45.11
C ILE A 491 13.47 66.06 45.31
N PRO A 492 12.47 66.79 44.77
CA PRO A 492 12.35 68.23 45.03
C PRO A 492 12.10 68.57 46.50
N ILE A 493 11.23 67.81 47.19
CA ILE A 493 10.95 68.01 48.63
C ILE A 493 12.22 67.87 49.46
N LEU A 494 13.01 66.82 49.20
CA LEU A 494 14.27 66.58 49.88
C LEU A 494 15.29 67.68 49.58
N ARG A 495 15.36 68.18 48.35
CA ARG A 495 16.21 69.34 48.01
C ARG A 495 15.82 70.58 48.80
N ASP A 496 14.53 70.87 48.93
CA ASP A 496 14.06 72.01 49.72
C ASP A 496 14.42 71.86 51.21
N LEU A 497 14.33 70.64 51.76
CA LEU A 497 14.79 70.35 53.12
C LEU A 497 16.30 70.56 53.27
N VAL A 498 17.11 70.06 52.33
CA VAL A 498 18.58 70.26 52.34
C VAL A 498 18.91 71.76 52.27
N THR A 499 18.29 72.50 51.36
CA THR A 499 18.48 73.95 51.20
C THR A 499 18.07 74.71 52.46
N CYS A 500 16.97 74.32 53.10
CA CYS A 500 16.52 74.87 54.37
C CYS A 500 17.55 74.59 55.49
N MET A 501 18.03 73.35 55.60
CA MET A 501 19.03 72.96 56.60
C MET A 501 20.37 73.68 56.41
N ASN A 502 20.85 73.86 55.17
CA ASN A 502 22.06 74.63 54.88
C ASN A 502 21.97 76.07 55.37
N LYS A 503 20.77 76.67 55.37
CA LYS A 503 20.54 78.02 55.90
C LYS A 503 20.47 78.06 57.42
N ILE A 504 19.93 77.03 58.07
CA ILE A 504 19.63 77.02 59.51
C ILE A 504 20.80 76.46 60.35
N LEU A 505 21.48 75.41 59.88
CA LEU A 505 22.53 74.70 60.62
C LEU A 505 23.68 75.61 61.11
N PRO A 506 24.19 76.58 60.33
CA PRO A 506 25.24 77.48 60.80
C PRO A 506 24.85 78.31 62.04
N TYR A 507 23.55 78.58 62.21
CA TYR A 507 23.03 79.28 63.39
C TYR A 507 22.81 78.31 64.54
N ALA A 508 22.22 77.14 64.28
CA ALA A 508 21.98 76.12 65.30
C ALA A 508 23.28 75.66 65.98
N LYS A 509 24.36 75.53 65.19
CA LYS A 509 25.69 75.11 65.67
C LYS A 509 26.28 76.04 66.75
N LYS A 510 25.98 77.34 66.69
CA LYS A 510 26.52 78.33 67.65
C LYS A 510 26.03 78.13 69.09
N GLY A 511 24.95 77.37 69.29
CA GLY A 511 24.35 77.11 70.60
C GLY A 511 24.62 75.71 71.15
N ILE A 512 25.54 74.94 70.57
CA ILE A 512 25.86 73.57 71.00
C ILE A 512 27.17 73.58 71.79
N ASP A 513 27.08 73.33 73.10
CA ASP A 513 28.23 73.31 74.01
C ASP A 513 28.84 71.91 74.17
N ASP A 514 28.08 70.85 73.86
CA ASP A 514 28.56 69.47 73.91
C ASP A 514 29.41 69.14 72.68
N GLU A 515 30.69 68.82 72.90
CA GLU A 515 31.68 68.60 71.84
C GLU A 515 31.33 67.40 70.95
N ALA A 516 30.75 66.34 71.53
CA ALA A 516 30.34 65.15 70.78
C ALA A 516 29.19 65.48 69.81
N THR A 517 28.15 66.14 70.31
CA THR A 517 27.01 66.61 69.52
C THR A 517 27.42 67.62 68.46
N LEU A 518 28.32 68.55 68.81
CA LEU A 518 28.86 69.54 67.87
C LEU A 518 29.53 68.86 66.68
N LYS A 519 30.36 67.84 66.95
CA LYS A 519 31.04 67.06 65.91
C LYS A 519 30.05 66.32 65.01
N GLU A 520 29.00 65.72 65.56
CA GLU A 520 27.94 65.08 64.76
C GLU A 520 27.21 66.07 63.85
N VAL A 521 26.90 67.26 64.36
CA VAL A 521 26.27 68.34 63.59
C VAL A 521 27.18 68.85 62.47
N GLU A 522 28.48 69.01 62.73
CA GLU A 522 29.46 69.38 61.70
C GLU A 522 29.58 68.33 60.59
N GLU A 523 29.49 67.04 60.92
CA GLU A 523 29.47 65.97 59.92
C GLU A 523 28.17 65.97 59.09
N ILE A 524 27.02 66.28 59.70
CA ILE A 524 25.75 66.46 58.98
C ILE A 524 25.82 67.68 58.06
N GLU A 525 26.33 68.81 58.55
CA GLU A 525 26.52 70.05 57.77
C GLU A 525 27.41 69.78 56.54
N LYS A 526 28.51 69.03 56.69
CA LYS A 526 29.35 68.60 55.56
C LYS A 526 28.57 67.79 54.52
N ARG A 527 27.70 66.87 54.95
CA ARG A 527 26.87 66.06 54.03
C ARG A 527 25.84 66.93 53.29
N PHE A 528 25.16 67.85 53.96
CA PHE A 528 24.22 68.74 53.29
C PHE A 528 24.90 69.74 52.33
N ASN A 529 26.09 70.23 52.69
CA ASN A 529 26.91 71.08 51.82
C ASN A 529 27.59 70.32 50.66
N SER A 530 27.48 68.98 50.60
CA SER A 530 27.98 68.20 49.46
C SER A 530 27.12 68.32 48.21
N PHE A 531 25.91 68.86 48.33
CA PHE A 531 25.01 69.17 47.23
C PHE A 531 24.96 70.69 47.00
N ASN A 532 25.17 71.10 45.76
CA ASN A 532 24.94 72.47 45.29
C ASN A 532 23.86 72.47 44.20
N GLU A 533 23.12 73.57 44.06
CA GLU A 533 22.13 73.72 42.98
C GLU A 533 22.74 73.55 41.58
N SER A 534 24.03 73.89 41.40
CA SER A 534 24.77 73.67 40.15
C SER A 534 24.99 72.20 39.80
N ASP A 535 24.85 71.28 40.77
CA ASP A 535 25.05 69.84 40.57
C ASP A 535 23.81 69.16 39.97
N ILE A 536 22.71 69.90 39.80
CA ILE A 536 21.48 69.38 39.19
C ILE A 536 21.73 69.11 37.70
N ILE A 537 21.62 67.82 37.34
CA ILE A 537 21.70 67.37 35.94
C ILE A 537 20.41 67.74 35.22
N ASN A 538 20.48 68.76 34.35
CA ASN A 538 19.39 69.22 33.49
C ASN A 538 19.70 68.98 32.01
N THR A 539 20.10 67.75 31.67
CA THR A 539 20.41 67.37 30.29
C THR A 539 19.20 67.62 29.40
N LYS A 540 19.39 68.39 28.34
CA LYS A 540 18.36 68.62 27.33
C LYS A 540 18.42 67.52 26.27
N TYR A 541 17.24 67.07 25.85
CA TYR A 541 17.10 66.10 24.78
C TYR A 541 16.30 66.72 23.65
N ASP A 542 16.67 66.36 22.43
CA ASP A 542 15.94 66.73 21.24
C ASP A 542 14.58 66.01 21.25
N PRO A 543 13.45 66.75 21.18
CA PRO A 543 12.13 66.15 21.30
C PRO A 543 11.83 65.10 20.22
N GLU A 544 12.39 65.27 19.02
CA GLU A 544 12.15 64.40 17.86
C GLU A 544 13.07 63.18 17.85
N THR A 545 14.34 63.36 18.23
CA THR A 545 15.38 62.33 18.08
C THR A 545 15.81 61.69 19.39
N SER A 546 15.44 62.27 20.53
CA SER A 546 15.83 61.86 21.90
C SER A 546 17.34 61.74 22.12
N LYS A 547 18.11 62.40 21.25
CA LYS A 547 19.55 62.60 21.43
C LYS A 547 19.78 63.78 22.35
N VAL A 548 20.89 63.76 23.07
CA VAL A 548 21.31 64.90 23.90
C VAL A 548 21.53 66.10 22.98
N ILE A 549 20.93 67.24 23.34
CA ILE A 549 21.27 68.54 22.75
C ILE A 549 22.39 69.11 23.60
N GLU A 550 23.52 69.44 22.97
CA GLU A 550 24.63 70.16 23.61
C GLU A 550 24.23 71.56 24.09
#